data_AF-X1GJ80-F1
#
_entry.id   AF-X1GJ80-F1
#
_cell.length_a   1.000
_cell.length_b   1.000
_cell.length_c   1.000
_cell.angle_alpha   90.00
_cell.angle_beta   90.00
_cell.angle_gamma   90.00
#
_symmetry.space_group_name_H-M   'P 1'
#
loop_
_entity.id
_entity.type
_entity.pdbx_description
1 polymer ?
#
loop_
_entity_poly.entity_id
_entity_poly.type
_entity_poly.pdbx_seq_one_letter_code
_entity_poly.pdbx_strand_id
1 'polypeptide(L)'
;PLCSLDAHGRVGGLIFEGGPYGQYVKTHVPQRGRPTAAQLYQNYLFGVAADKWRTLTDEKKELWNKDAAGMQMTGFNLYIKRNIHHPEWPA
;
A
#
# COMPACT_ATOMS: atom_id res chain seq x y z
N PRO A 1 7.85 -12.76 29.55
CA PRO A 1 7.86 -13.96 28.69
C PRO A 1 7.83 -13.56 27.20
N LEU A 2 8.94 -13.83 26.50
CA LEU A 2 9.19 -13.42 25.10
C LEU A 2 8.84 -14.53 24.08
N CYS A 3 8.00 -15.48 24.49
CA CYS A 3 7.72 -16.71 23.73
C CYS A 3 6.21 -16.98 23.74
N SER A 4 5.46 -16.19 22.96
CA SER A 4 4.14 -16.64 22.50
C SER A 4 4.37 -17.75 21.47
N LEU A 5 3.57 -18.82 21.51
CA LEU A 5 3.57 -19.89 20.51
C LEU A 5 3.32 -19.37 19.08
N ASP A 6 2.80 -18.16 18.93
CA ASP A 6 2.58 -17.45 17.67
C ASP A 6 3.46 -16.20 17.56
N ALA A 7 4.78 -16.39 17.58
CA ALA A 7 5.70 -15.30 17.30
C ALA A 7 5.66 -14.96 15.80
N HIS A 8 5.11 -13.78 15.48
CA HIS A 8 5.06 -13.24 14.13
C HIS A 8 5.67 -11.83 14.10
N GLY A 9 6.43 -11.53 13.05
CA GLY A 9 6.97 -10.19 12.82
C GLY A 9 8.45 -10.04 13.19
N ARG A 10 8.90 -8.80 13.32
CA ARG A 10 10.32 -8.44 13.47
C ARG A 10 10.64 -8.06 14.91
N VAL A 11 11.52 -8.80 15.57
CA VAL A 11 11.97 -8.54 16.95
C VAL A 11 13.50 -8.62 16.99
N GLY A 12 14.16 -7.56 17.45
CA GLY A 12 15.63 -7.56 17.62
C GLY A 12 16.43 -7.82 16.34
N GLY A 13 15.88 -7.48 15.17
CA GLY A 13 16.51 -7.77 13.86
C GLY A 13 16.25 -9.19 13.33
N LEU A 14 15.61 -10.04 14.11
CA LEU A 14 15.14 -11.36 13.70
C LEU A 14 13.70 -11.28 13.20
N ILE A 15 13.37 -12.07 12.19
CA ILE A 15 12.04 -12.13 11.57
C ILE A 15 11.50 -13.53 11.77
N PHE A 16 10.40 -13.60 12.51
CA PHE A 16 9.68 -14.83 12.82
C PHE A 16 8.56 -15.00 11.80
N GLU A 17 8.61 -16.10 11.04
CA GLU A 17 7.67 -16.40 9.97
C GLU A 17 7.18 -17.85 10.14
N GLY A 18 5.87 -18.06 10.02
CA GLY A 18 5.25 -19.38 10.08
C GLY A 18 5.10 -19.99 8.69
N GLY A 19 5.38 -21.29 8.56
CA GLY A 19 5.13 -22.07 7.35
C GLY A 19 4.48 -23.42 7.66
N PRO A 20 4.17 -24.22 6.62
CA PRO A 20 3.49 -25.52 6.78
C PRO A 20 4.29 -26.56 7.59
N TYR A 21 5.59 -26.34 7.81
CA TYR A 21 6.47 -27.22 8.57
C TYR A 21 6.92 -26.63 9.92
N GLY A 22 6.27 -25.56 10.38
CA GLY A 22 6.57 -24.89 11.65
C GLY A 22 7.08 -23.45 11.49
N GLN A 23 7.57 -22.88 12.58
CA GLN A 23 8.14 -21.53 12.61
C GLN A 23 9.61 -21.55 12.25
N TYR A 24 10.04 -20.58 11.44
CA TYR A 24 11.45 -20.36 11.14
C TYR A 24 11.84 -18.90 11.37
N VAL A 25 13.12 -18.69 11.69
CA VAL A 25 13.69 -17.39 12.01
C VAL A 25 14.66 -16.99 10.89
N LYS A 26 14.47 -15.79 10.35
CA LYS A 26 15.37 -15.19 9.34
C LYS A 26 16.02 -13.93 9.90
N THR A 27 17.32 -13.76 9.70
CA THR A 27 18.07 -12.53 10.04
C THR A 27 18.00 -11.48 8.93
N HIS A 28 17.78 -11.89 7.69
CA HIS A 28 17.72 -11.02 6.53
C HIS A 28 16.57 -11.44 5.62
N VAL A 29 15.72 -10.48 5.23
CA VAL A 29 14.84 -10.68 4.06
C VAL A 29 15.65 -10.21 2.86
N PRO A 30 16.08 -11.10 1.96
CA PRO A 30 16.63 -10.65 0.69
C PRO A 30 15.63 -9.71 0.05
N GLN A 31 16.07 -8.52 -0.34
CA GLN A 31 15.24 -7.63 -1.16
C GLN A 31 14.73 -8.46 -2.33
N ARG A 32 13.40 -8.66 -2.38
CA ARG A 32 12.76 -9.29 -3.52
C ARG A 32 13.18 -8.49 -4.76
N GLY A 33 13.48 -9.20 -5.84
CA GLY A 33 14.19 -8.68 -7.01
C GLY A 33 13.67 -7.35 -7.57
N ARG A 34 14.45 -6.75 -8.49
CA ARG A 34 14.11 -5.48 -9.14
C ARG A 34 12.63 -5.48 -9.58
N PRO A 35 11.86 -4.42 -9.28
CA PRO A 35 10.47 -4.34 -9.71
C PRO A 35 10.37 -4.58 -11.21
N THR A 36 9.38 -5.36 -11.63
CA THR A 36 9.12 -5.58 -13.05
C THR A 36 8.71 -4.27 -13.72
N ALA A 37 8.85 -4.19 -15.05
CA ALA A 37 8.40 -3.01 -15.80
C ALA A 37 6.91 -2.67 -15.52
N ALA A 38 6.06 -3.70 -15.36
CA ALA A 38 4.67 -3.52 -14.98
C ALA A 38 4.49 -2.91 -13.58
N GLN A 39 5.30 -3.34 -12.60
CA GLN A 39 5.27 -2.77 -11.25
C GLN A 39 5.76 -1.31 -11.22
N LEU A 40 6.81 -0.99 -11.99
CA LEU A 40 7.27 0.39 -12.14
C LEU A 40 6.20 1.28 -12.78
N TYR A 41 5.51 0.78 -13.80
CA TYR A 41 4.42 1.52 -14.45
C TYR A 41 3.24 1.75 -13.50
N GLN A 42 2.85 0.76 -12.71
CA GLN A 42 1.82 0.92 -11.68
C GLN A 42 2.21 1.94 -10.60
N ASN A 43 3.48 1.92 -10.15
CA ASN A 43 3.99 2.90 -9.21
C ASN A 43 3.98 4.32 -9.79
N TYR A 44 4.31 4.45 -11.08
CA TYR A 44 4.23 5.72 -11.80
C TYR A 44 2.79 6.25 -11.84
N LEU A 45 1.82 5.42 -12.24
CA LEU A 45 0.40 5.81 -12.28
C LEU A 45 -0.13 6.20 -10.90
N PHE A 46 0.24 5.44 -9.87
CA PHE A 46 -0.07 5.79 -8.48
C PHE A 46 0.51 7.15 -8.12
N GLY A 47 1.77 7.44 -8.47
CA GLY A 47 2.41 8.72 -8.25
C GLY A 47 1.66 9.88 -8.90
N VAL A 48 1.30 9.75 -10.18
CA VAL A 48 0.53 10.75 -10.93
C VAL A 48 -0.82 11.02 -10.26
N ALA A 49 -1.55 9.99 -9.85
CA ALA A 49 -2.81 10.15 -9.16
C ALA A 49 -2.62 10.81 -7.78
N ALA A 50 -1.60 10.42 -7.02
CA ALA A 50 -1.30 11.02 -5.72
C ALA A 50 -0.93 12.51 -5.84
N ASP A 51 -0.21 12.91 -6.89
CA ASP A 51 0.10 14.31 -7.15
C ASP A 51 -1.16 15.12 -7.49
N LYS A 52 -2.05 14.58 -8.33
CA LYS A 52 -3.35 15.21 -8.60
C LYS A 52 -4.17 15.36 -7.32
N TRP A 53 -4.19 14.36 -6.44
CA TRP A 53 -4.86 14.46 -5.13
C TRP A 53 -4.33 15.63 -4.29
N ARG A 54 -3.00 15.84 -4.27
CA ARG A 54 -2.38 16.94 -3.53
C ARG A 54 -2.84 18.31 -4.05
N THR A 55 -3.11 18.43 -5.34
CA THR A 55 -3.62 19.66 -5.96
C THR A 55 -5.12 19.91 -5.75
N LEU A 56 -5.87 18.93 -5.23
CA LEU A 56 -7.28 19.14 -4.92
C LEU A 56 -7.45 20.10 -3.73
N THR A 57 -8.49 20.93 -3.81
CA THR A 57 -8.95 21.73 -2.67
C THR A 57 -9.50 20.84 -1.57
N ASP A 58 -9.49 21.34 -0.34
CA ASP A 58 -9.95 20.56 0.82
C ASP A 58 -11.45 20.21 0.72
N GLU A 59 -12.26 21.10 0.13
CA GLU A 59 -13.67 20.82 -0.18
C GLU A 59 -13.83 19.58 -1.06
N LYS A 60 -13.02 19.44 -2.12
CA LYS A 60 -13.06 18.27 -3.01
C LYS A 60 -12.60 17.02 -2.28
N LYS A 61 -11.56 17.10 -1.45
CA LYS A 61 -11.10 15.97 -0.63
C LYS A 61 -12.17 15.52 0.36
N GLU A 62 -12.94 16.46 0.89
CA GLU A 62 -14.04 16.14 1.80
C GLU A 62 -15.20 15.45 1.10
N LEU A 63 -15.53 15.81 -0.15
CA LEU A 63 -16.48 15.05 -0.97
C LEU A 63 -16.01 13.60 -1.14
N TRP A 64 -14.73 13.39 -1.44
CA TRP A 64 -14.17 12.04 -1.53
C TRP A 64 -14.23 11.27 -0.22
N ASN A 65 -14.02 11.94 0.92
CA ASN A 65 -14.16 11.31 2.24
C ASN A 65 -15.61 10.96 2.55
N LYS A 66 -16.58 11.80 2.15
CA LYS A 66 -18.02 11.52 2.29
C LYS A 66 -18.42 10.32 1.42
N ASP A 67 -17.98 10.27 0.18
CA ASP A 67 -18.20 9.14 -0.73
C ASP A 67 -17.58 7.84 -0.18
N ALA A 68 -16.43 7.95 0.48
CA ALA A 68 -15.74 6.82 1.08
C ALA A 68 -16.31 6.39 2.44
N ALA A 69 -17.17 7.19 3.08
CA ALA A 69 -17.69 6.89 4.43
C ALA A 69 -18.50 5.59 4.52
N GLY A 70 -19.06 5.13 3.39
CA GLY A 70 -19.74 3.83 3.26
C GLY A 70 -18.82 2.67 2.84
N MET A 71 -17.53 2.93 2.64
CA MET A 71 -16.55 1.97 2.18
C MET A 71 -15.48 1.77 3.27
N GLN A 72 -14.91 0.57 3.40
CA GLN A 72 -13.77 0.34 4.32
C GLN A 72 -12.46 0.94 3.77
N MET A 73 -12.49 2.20 3.33
CA MET A 73 -11.34 2.91 2.79
C MET A 73 -11.47 4.42 3.02
N THR A 74 -10.35 5.13 2.91
CA THR A 74 -10.32 6.60 2.99
C THR A 74 -10.71 7.25 1.66
N GLY A 75 -11.10 8.53 1.68
CA GLY A 75 -11.36 9.28 0.43
C GLY A 75 -10.16 9.32 -0.50
N PHE A 76 -8.94 9.37 0.06
CA PHE A 76 -7.69 9.25 -0.70
C PHE A 76 -7.62 7.91 -1.45
N ASN A 77 -7.82 6.79 -0.74
CA ASN A 77 -7.76 5.46 -1.36
C ASN A 77 -8.86 5.27 -2.41
N LEU A 78 -10.05 5.82 -2.17
CA LEU A 78 -11.15 5.83 -3.14
C LEU A 78 -10.78 6.63 -4.40
N TYR A 79 -10.20 7.82 -4.24
CA TYR A 79 -9.74 8.67 -5.33
C TYR A 79 -8.67 7.97 -6.16
N ILE A 80 -7.62 7.45 -5.52
CA ILE A 80 -6.56 6.71 -6.21
C ILE A 80 -7.16 5.54 -6.98
N LYS A 81 -8.03 4.74 -6.36
CA LYS A 81 -8.67 3.60 -7.02
C LYS A 81 -9.46 4.00 -8.28
N ARG A 82 -10.13 5.15 -8.28
CA ARG A 82 -10.87 5.64 -9.46
C ARG A 82 -9.97 6.25 -10.53
N ASN A 83 -8.85 6.87 -10.14
CA ASN A 83 -8.03 7.67 -11.05
C ASN A 83 -6.69 7.02 -11.45
N ILE A 84 -6.31 5.89 -10.86
CA ILE A 84 -5.07 5.16 -11.23
C ILE A 84 -5.12 4.56 -12.64
N HIS A 85 -6.31 4.32 -13.18
CA HIS A 85 -6.52 3.78 -14.54
C HIS A 85 -6.67 4.87 -15.61
N HIS A 86 -6.96 6.11 -15.20
CA HIS A 86 -7.18 7.24 -16.10
C HIS A 86 -6.24 8.39 -15.71
N PRO A 87 -4.98 8.40 -16.19
CA PRO A 87 -4.29 9.65 -16.35
C PRO A 87 -5.07 10.40 -17.41
N GLU A 88 -6.05 11.22 -17.01
CA GLU A 88 -6.82 12.08 -17.92
C GLU A 88 -5.83 12.71 -18.92
N TRP A 89 -5.92 12.26 -20.17
CA TRP A 89 -5.28 12.88 -21.31
C TRP A 89 -5.89 14.28 -21.43
N PRO A 90 -5.10 15.34 -21.63
CA PRO A 90 -5.65 16.68 -21.72
C PRO A 90 -6.61 16.74 -22.92
N ALA A 91 -7.84 17.15 -22.67
CA ALA A 91 -8.74 17.65 -23.70
C ALA A 91 -8.21 18.99 -24.24
#